data_AF-A0A1E4CVF7-F1
#
_entry.id   AF-A0A1E4CVF7-F1
#
_cell.length_a   1.000
_cell.length_b   1.000
_cell.length_c   1.000
_cell.angle_alpha   90.00
_cell.angle_beta   90.00
_cell.angle_gamma   90.00
#
_symmetry.space_group_name_H-M   'P 1'
#
loop_
_entity.id
_entity.type
_entity.pdbx_description
1 polymer ?
#
loop_
_entity_poly.entity_id
_entity_poly.type
_entity_poly.pdbx_seq_one_letter_code
_entity_poly.pdbx_strand_id
1 'polypeptide(L)'
;LLFDAGPEDRTFEQNVSRLGADLGAVETMVLSHGHWDHGGAMLRALQIVRDRNGGREVPYYAHPDMFRARAAKLPDGSMRLMQDVPSIAALTAYGARVISSGEPHFPLDGLAFVSGEIPRVTPFETGLPGQHRRTLDGKGWEPDELLMDERYLAVHVAGKGLVVLSACSHAGVVNVLKHARASFPDVPLHAVMGGLHLSGTNERVIPQTVEAMKEFDLGVIAAGHCTGWRAMTALANAFGDSKLVPLAVGKRFRF
;
A
#
# COMPACT_ATOMS: atom_id res chain seq x y z
N LEU A 1 12.05 6.44 -4.80
CA LEU A 1 10.73 5.83 -5.12
C LEU A 1 9.66 6.51 -4.27
N LEU A 2 8.48 6.77 -4.84
CA LEU A 2 7.28 7.21 -4.12
C LEU A 2 6.23 6.08 -4.13
N PHE A 3 5.74 5.68 -2.96
CA PHE A 3 4.75 4.62 -2.78
C PHE A 3 3.47 5.25 -2.23
N ASP A 4 2.41 5.25 -3.03
CA ASP A 4 1.18 6.02 -2.82
C ASP A 4 1.36 7.54 -2.73
N ALA A 5 0.25 8.28 -2.81
CA ALA A 5 0.22 9.75 -2.73
C ALA A 5 -0.86 10.29 -1.80
N GLY A 6 -1.71 9.43 -1.22
CA GLY A 6 -2.80 9.88 -0.36
C GLY A 6 -4.02 10.38 -1.14
N PRO A 7 -5.06 10.87 -0.44
CA PRO A 7 -6.34 11.23 -1.05
C PRO A 7 -6.36 12.57 -1.77
N GLU A 8 -5.54 13.54 -1.33
CA GLU A 8 -5.74 14.96 -1.67
C GLU A 8 -4.45 15.67 -2.07
N ASP A 9 -4.50 16.33 -3.23
CA ASP A 9 -3.41 17.14 -3.79
C ASP A 9 -2.82 18.13 -2.79
N ARG A 10 -3.69 18.92 -2.15
CA ARG A 10 -3.28 19.99 -1.23
C ARG A 10 -2.53 19.43 -0.02
N THR A 11 -3.03 18.33 0.54
CA THR A 11 -2.42 17.69 1.71
C THR A 11 -1.06 17.09 1.35
N PHE A 12 -0.97 16.41 0.21
CA PHE A 12 0.29 15.86 -0.30
C PHE A 12 1.34 16.97 -0.52
N GLU A 13 0.98 18.00 -1.28
CA GLU A 13 1.88 19.11 -1.62
C GLU A 13 2.38 19.86 -0.37
N GLN A 14 1.48 20.16 0.56
CA GLN A 14 1.85 20.85 1.78
C GLN A 14 2.82 20.04 2.62
N ASN A 15 2.64 18.72 2.71
CA ASN A 15 3.55 17.84 3.45
C ASN A 15 4.92 17.77 2.77
N VAL A 16 4.96 17.60 1.44
CA VAL A 16 6.21 17.60 0.66
C VAL A 16 6.98 18.90 0.89
N SER A 17 6.29 20.04 0.81
CA SER A 17 6.91 21.35 1.02
C SER A 17 7.42 21.53 2.46
N ARG A 18 6.62 21.19 3.48
CA ARG A 18 6.99 21.39 4.89
C ARG A 18 8.12 20.47 5.34
N LEU A 19 8.16 19.24 4.81
CA LEU A 19 9.20 18.28 5.13
C LEU A 19 10.50 18.52 4.34
N GLY A 20 10.48 19.43 3.36
CA GLY A 20 11.61 19.63 2.45
C GLY A 20 11.94 18.36 1.66
N ALA A 21 10.93 17.55 1.34
CA ALA A 21 11.13 16.31 0.60
C ALA A 21 11.49 16.64 -0.86
N ASP A 22 12.63 16.12 -1.31
CA ASP A 22 13.08 16.28 -2.69
C ASP A 22 12.40 15.26 -3.61
N LEU A 23 11.28 15.68 -4.21
CA LEU A 23 10.61 14.88 -5.23
C LEU A 23 11.33 14.87 -6.59
N GLY A 24 12.32 15.73 -6.83
CA GLY A 24 13.13 15.67 -8.05
C GLY A 24 13.99 14.40 -8.13
N ALA A 25 14.35 13.83 -6.97
CA ALA A 25 15.07 12.56 -6.84
C ALA A 25 14.17 11.32 -7.00
N VAL A 26 12.86 11.47 -7.24
CA VAL A 26 11.97 10.33 -7.45
C VAL A 26 12.15 9.77 -8.85
N GLU A 27 12.64 8.55 -8.92
CA GLU A 27 12.88 7.83 -10.19
C GLU A 27 11.82 6.77 -10.51
N THR A 28 10.89 6.50 -9.60
CA THR A 28 9.82 5.52 -9.79
C THR A 28 8.67 5.81 -8.83
N MET A 29 7.45 5.59 -9.28
CA MET A 29 6.21 5.66 -8.51
C MET A 29 5.50 4.32 -8.53
N VAL A 30 4.83 3.99 -7.43
CA VAL A 30 4.08 2.74 -7.28
C VAL A 30 2.76 3.06 -6.57
N LEU A 31 1.66 2.59 -7.13
CA LEU A 31 0.36 2.58 -6.44
C LEU A 31 0.17 1.21 -5.81
N SER A 32 -0.20 1.17 -4.52
CA SER A 32 -0.39 -0.07 -3.78
C SER A 32 -1.66 -0.81 -4.18
N HIS A 33 -2.78 -0.10 -4.35
CA HIS A 33 -4.08 -0.63 -4.78
C HIS A 33 -5.00 0.49 -5.28
N GLY A 34 -6.10 0.12 -5.92
CA GLY A 34 -7.03 1.02 -6.62
C GLY A 34 -8.00 1.79 -5.73
N HIS A 35 -7.64 2.11 -4.48
CA HIS A 35 -8.42 3.01 -3.64
C HIS A 35 -7.95 4.46 -3.74
N TRP A 36 -8.92 5.38 -3.72
CA TRP A 36 -8.72 6.81 -3.88
C TRP A 36 -7.86 7.45 -2.80
N ASP A 37 -7.91 6.94 -1.58
CA ASP A 37 -7.11 7.45 -0.46
C ASP A 37 -5.63 7.09 -0.54
N HIS A 38 -5.24 6.31 -1.55
CA HIS A 38 -3.86 6.01 -1.91
C HIS A 38 -3.44 6.66 -3.23
N GLY A 39 -4.35 6.67 -4.22
CA GLY A 39 -4.07 7.16 -5.57
C GLY A 39 -4.52 8.59 -5.89
N GLY A 40 -5.27 9.24 -5.00
CA GLY A 40 -5.95 10.51 -5.27
C GLY A 40 -5.00 11.63 -5.70
N ALA A 41 -3.87 11.79 -5.00
CA ALA A 41 -2.90 12.85 -5.29
C ALA A 41 -1.80 12.45 -6.30
N MET A 42 -1.93 11.32 -7.02
CA MET A 42 -0.87 10.82 -7.91
C MET A 42 -0.55 11.79 -9.05
N LEU A 43 -1.55 12.48 -9.61
CA LEU A 43 -1.31 13.49 -10.65
C LEU A 43 -0.52 14.68 -10.10
N ARG A 44 -0.85 15.15 -8.89
CA ARG A 44 -0.11 16.24 -8.25
C ARG A 44 1.33 15.81 -7.91
N ALA A 45 1.52 14.59 -7.43
CA ALA A 45 2.83 14.03 -7.19
C ALA A 45 3.67 13.97 -8.47
N LEU A 46 3.13 13.41 -9.56
CA LEU A 46 3.79 13.37 -10.87
C LEU A 46 4.15 14.75 -11.39
N GLN A 47 3.24 15.73 -11.25
CA GLN A 47 3.52 17.11 -11.65
C GLN A 47 4.72 17.67 -10.90
N ILE A 48 4.75 17.56 -9.57
CA ILE A 48 5.87 18.07 -8.76
C ILE A 48 7.19 17.36 -9.11
N VAL A 49 7.15 16.05 -9.32
CA VAL A 49 8.33 15.27 -9.75
C VAL A 49 8.84 15.76 -11.11
N ARG A 50 7.95 15.87 -12.09
CA ARG A 50 8.27 16.32 -13.46
C ARG A 50 8.85 17.72 -13.49
N ASP A 51 8.26 18.65 -12.73
CA ASP A 51 8.71 20.03 -12.64
C ASP A 51 10.12 20.15 -12.03
N ARG A 52 10.52 19.20 -11.16
CA ARG A 52 11.81 19.19 -10.45
C ARG A 52 12.87 18.31 -11.08
N ASN A 53 12.50 17.31 -11.87
CA ASN A 53 13.42 16.35 -12.48
C ASN A 53 13.83 16.69 -13.93
N GLY A 54 13.45 17.89 -14.41
CA GLY A 54 13.74 18.34 -15.77
C GLY A 54 12.79 17.79 -16.84
N GLY A 55 11.57 17.41 -16.47
CA GLY A 55 10.55 16.93 -17.41
C GLY A 55 10.66 15.45 -17.78
N ARG A 56 11.54 14.70 -17.13
CA ARG A 56 11.80 13.29 -17.43
C ARG A 56 10.61 12.42 -17.00
N GLU A 57 10.20 11.52 -17.88
CA GLU A 57 9.18 10.53 -17.56
C GLU A 57 9.62 9.59 -16.43
N VAL A 58 8.68 9.23 -15.57
CA VAL A 58 8.91 8.36 -14.42
C VAL A 58 8.13 7.05 -14.58
N PRO A 59 8.76 5.88 -14.46
CA PRO A 59 8.07 4.60 -14.35
C PRO A 59 7.02 4.63 -13.25
N TYR A 60 5.80 4.25 -13.59
CA TYR A 60 4.67 4.16 -12.67
C TYR A 60 4.11 2.74 -12.69
N TYR A 61 4.25 2.01 -11.58
CA TYR A 61 3.79 0.62 -11.49
C TYR A 61 2.39 0.56 -10.85
N ALA A 62 1.49 -0.14 -11.52
CA ALA A 62 0.13 -0.40 -11.04
C ALA A 62 -0.43 -1.70 -11.61
N HIS A 63 -1.34 -2.34 -10.88
CA HIS A 63 -2.10 -3.49 -11.37
C HIS A 63 -3.24 -3.02 -12.30
N PRO A 64 -3.58 -3.75 -13.39
CA PRO A 64 -4.64 -3.35 -14.32
C PRO A 64 -6.01 -3.11 -13.65
N ASP A 65 -6.40 -3.95 -12.69
CA ASP A 65 -7.67 -3.77 -11.97
C ASP A 65 -7.69 -2.53 -11.05
N MET A 66 -6.56 -1.87 -10.77
CA MET A 66 -6.56 -0.63 -9.97
C MET A 66 -7.42 0.46 -10.62
N PHE A 67 -7.52 0.46 -11.95
CA PHE A 67 -8.26 1.48 -12.71
C PHE A 67 -9.77 1.19 -12.86
N ARG A 68 -10.28 0.12 -12.24
CA ARG A 68 -11.72 -0.17 -12.25
C ARG A 68 -12.42 0.68 -11.18
N ALA A 69 -13.57 1.25 -11.52
CA ALA A 69 -14.38 1.98 -10.57
C ALA A 69 -14.83 1.07 -9.42
N ARG A 70 -14.78 1.58 -8.19
CA ARG A 70 -15.08 0.83 -6.96
C ARG A 70 -16.26 1.42 -6.20
N ALA A 71 -16.91 0.57 -5.43
CA ALA A 71 -18.00 0.95 -4.56
C ALA A 71 -18.07 0.06 -3.32
N ALA A 72 -18.61 0.60 -2.24
CA ALA A 72 -19.03 -0.19 -1.09
C ALA A 72 -20.54 -0.43 -1.17
N LYS A 73 -20.97 -1.67 -1.00
CA LYS A 73 -22.40 -2.01 -0.93
C LYS A 73 -22.95 -1.64 0.45
N LEU A 74 -24.03 -0.86 0.47
CA LEU A 74 -24.72 -0.42 1.67
C LEU A 74 -25.77 -1.45 2.14
N PRO A 75 -26.25 -1.38 3.40
CA PRO A 75 -27.26 -2.31 3.92
C PRO A 75 -28.58 -2.33 3.15
N ASP A 76 -28.95 -1.22 2.50
CA ASP A 76 -30.14 -1.11 1.64
C ASP A 76 -29.93 -1.69 0.23
N GLY A 77 -28.74 -2.25 -0.04
CA GLY A 77 -28.36 -2.83 -1.33
C GLY A 77 -27.80 -1.83 -2.33
N SER A 78 -27.82 -0.53 -2.05
CA SER A 78 -27.26 0.50 -2.93
C SER A 78 -25.74 0.49 -2.94
N MET A 79 -25.14 1.05 -4.00
CA MET A 79 -23.69 1.14 -4.17
C MET A 79 -23.22 2.55 -3.85
N ARG A 80 -22.43 2.72 -2.80
CA ARG A 80 -21.73 3.97 -2.51
C ARG A 80 -20.43 4.02 -3.31
N LEU A 81 -20.44 4.83 -4.38
CA LEU A 81 -19.30 5.00 -5.26
C LEU A 81 -18.10 5.56 -4.49
N MET A 82 -16.93 5.02 -4.79
CA MET A 82 -15.65 5.60 -4.41
C MET A 82 -15.14 6.45 -5.56
N GLN A 83 -14.27 7.42 -5.24
CA GLN A 83 -13.58 8.16 -6.27
C GLN A 83 -12.64 7.21 -7.05
N ASP A 84 -12.53 7.42 -8.35
CA ASP A 84 -11.58 6.66 -9.17
C ASP A 84 -10.16 7.18 -8.96
N VAL A 85 -9.19 6.27 -9.03
CA VAL A 85 -7.79 6.65 -9.19
C VAL A 85 -7.57 7.25 -10.59
N PRO A 86 -6.55 8.08 -10.80
CA PRO A 86 -6.25 8.65 -12.11
C PRO A 86 -6.09 7.57 -13.18
N SER A 87 -6.70 7.79 -14.36
CA SER A 87 -6.61 6.87 -15.49
C SER A 87 -5.19 6.80 -16.04
N ILE A 88 -4.88 5.72 -16.76
CA ILE A 88 -3.58 5.56 -17.46
C ILE A 88 -3.31 6.78 -18.37
N ALA A 89 -4.30 7.24 -19.13
CA ALA A 89 -4.16 8.40 -20.01
C ALA A 89 -3.82 9.68 -19.22
N ALA A 90 -4.47 9.90 -18.08
CA ALA A 90 -4.17 11.05 -17.21
C ALA A 90 -2.76 10.95 -16.61
N LEU A 91 -2.38 9.78 -16.08
CA LEU A 91 -1.03 9.55 -15.55
C LEU A 91 0.04 9.82 -16.62
N THR A 92 -0.14 9.30 -17.84
CA THR A 92 0.78 9.52 -18.96
C THR A 92 0.87 10.99 -19.35
N ALA A 93 -0.25 11.72 -19.42
CA ALA A 93 -0.24 13.16 -19.69
C ALA A 93 0.53 13.98 -18.62
N TYR A 94 0.65 13.43 -17.41
CA TYR A 94 1.40 14.01 -16.29
C TYR A 94 2.85 13.51 -16.19
N GLY A 95 3.34 12.75 -17.15
CA GLY A 95 4.74 12.31 -17.24
C GLY A 95 5.01 10.91 -16.66
N ALA A 96 3.98 10.09 -16.46
CA ALA A 96 4.17 8.70 -16.08
C ALA A 96 4.35 7.80 -17.31
N ARG A 97 5.41 6.98 -17.30
CA ARG A 97 5.48 5.78 -18.12
C ARG A 97 4.79 4.64 -17.36
N VAL A 98 3.50 4.46 -17.61
CA VAL A 98 2.68 3.48 -16.87
C VAL A 98 3.05 2.05 -17.27
N ILE A 99 3.43 1.25 -16.27
CA ILE A 99 3.70 -0.17 -16.36
C ILE A 99 2.54 -0.88 -15.66
N SER A 100 1.56 -1.31 -16.46
CA SER A 100 0.36 -1.99 -15.95
C SER A 100 0.53 -3.51 -16.05
N SER A 101 0.72 -4.17 -14.92
CA SER A 101 0.97 -5.62 -14.87
C SER A 101 0.62 -6.18 -13.50
N GLY A 102 0.22 -7.46 -13.44
CA GLY A 102 0.02 -8.18 -12.19
C GLY A 102 1.22 -8.97 -11.70
N GLU A 103 2.25 -9.09 -12.52
CA GLU A 103 3.50 -9.77 -12.19
C GLU A 103 4.34 -8.98 -11.18
N PRO A 104 5.24 -9.64 -10.43
CA PRO A 104 6.24 -8.95 -9.61
C PRO A 104 7.19 -8.11 -10.46
N HIS A 105 7.67 -7.00 -9.90
CA HIS A 105 8.63 -6.09 -10.54
C HIS A 105 9.82 -5.82 -9.62
N PHE A 106 10.97 -5.53 -10.25
CA PHE A 106 12.19 -5.11 -9.56
C PHE A 106 12.62 -3.71 -10.02
N PRO A 107 11.96 -2.62 -9.58
CA PRO A 107 12.35 -1.28 -9.95
C PRO A 107 13.72 -0.88 -9.40
N LEU A 108 14.27 0.22 -9.92
CA LEU A 108 15.53 0.82 -9.47
C LEU A 108 16.69 -0.18 -9.51
N ASP A 109 16.86 -0.86 -10.65
CA ASP A 109 17.93 -1.84 -10.88
C ASP A 109 17.98 -2.94 -9.81
N GLY A 110 16.82 -3.35 -9.30
CA GLY A 110 16.69 -4.41 -8.28
C GLY A 110 16.83 -3.94 -6.83
N LEU A 111 16.96 -2.63 -6.57
CA LEU A 111 16.98 -2.09 -5.21
C LEU A 111 15.62 -2.16 -4.50
N ALA A 112 14.54 -2.22 -5.28
CA ALA A 112 13.18 -2.34 -4.77
C ALA A 112 12.48 -3.55 -5.40
N PHE A 113 11.55 -4.14 -4.65
CA PHE A 113 10.66 -5.20 -5.12
C PHE A 113 9.21 -4.77 -4.95
N VAL A 114 8.43 -4.77 -6.02
CA VAL A 114 6.97 -4.65 -5.97
C VAL A 114 6.40 -6.04 -6.18
N SER A 115 5.57 -6.50 -5.26
CA SER A 115 5.06 -7.87 -5.28
C SER A 115 4.25 -8.18 -6.55
N GLY A 116 4.03 -9.47 -6.80
CA GLY A 116 2.89 -9.92 -7.60
C GLY A 116 1.64 -10.00 -6.73
N GLU A 117 0.71 -10.87 -7.11
CA GLU A 117 -0.40 -11.28 -6.25
C GLU A 117 0.11 -11.73 -4.87
N ILE A 118 -0.58 -11.31 -3.80
CA ILE A 118 -0.28 -11.71 -2.43
C ILE A 118 -1.13 -12.94 -2.09
N PRO A 119 -0.54 -14.14 -1.90
CA PRO A 119 -1.30 -15.34 -1.58
C PRO A 119 -1.99 -15.25 -0.22
N ARG A 120 -3.28 -15.63 -0.16
CA ARG A 120 -4.03 -15.75 1.10
C ARG A 120 -3.86 -17.13 1.70
N VAL A 121 -2.89 -17.25 2.60
CA VAL A 121 -2.46 -18.51 3.22
C VAL A 121 -2.82 -18.59 4.71
N THR A 122 -3.55 -17.61 5.22
CA THR A 122 -4.12 -17.60 6.57
C THR A 122 -5.64 -17.78 6.51
N PRO A 123 -6.25 -18.48 7.50
CA PRO A 123 -7.71 -18.68 7.52
C PRO A 123 -8.47 -17.44 8.03
N PHE A 124 -7.78 -16.44 8.57
CA PHE A 124 -8.41 -15.28 9.21
C PHE A 124 -8.33 -13.99 8.38
N GLU A 125 -7.33 -13.80 7.52
CA GLU A 125 -7.22 -12.59 6.68
C GLU A 125 -8.00 -12.78 5.36
N THR A 126 -9.30 -12.47 5.41
CA THR A 126 -10.26 -12.81 4.35
C THR A 126 -10.65 -11.62 3.45
N GLY A 127 -9.85 -10.55 3.41
CA GLY A 127 -10.16 -9.34 2.63
C GLY A 127 -11.04 -8.33 3.37
N LEU A 128 -11.75 -7.51 2.58
CA LEU A 128 -12.65 -6.44 3.01
C LEU A 128 -14.08 -6.68 2.49
N PRO A 129 -14.96 -7.27 3.31
CA PRO A 129 -16.33 -7.56 2.90
C PRO A 129 -17.12 -6.34 2.43
N GLY A 130 -17.99 -6.53 1.44
CA GLY A 130 -18.85 -5.48 0.89
C GLY A 130 -18.20 -4.59 -0.17
N GLN A 131 -16.92 -4.78 -0.49
CA GLN A 131 -16.28 -4.10 -1.63
C GLN A 131 -16.74 -4.69 -2.95
N HIS A 132 -16.95 -3.80 -3.92
CA HIS A 132 -17.35 -4.13 -5.28
C HIS A 132 -16.56 -3.30 -6.27
N ARG A 133 -16.38 -3.87 -7.46
CA ARG A 133 -15.79 -3.18 -8.61
C ARG A 133 -16.71 -3.28 -9.82
N ARG A 134 -16.61 -2.32 -10.72
CA ARG A 134 -17.38 -2.30 -11.97
C ARG A 134 -16.99 -3.49 -12.83
N THR A 135 -17.95 -4.22 -13.40
CA THR A 135 -17.69 -5.30 -14.38
C THR A 135 -16.96 -4.77 -15.62
N LEU A 136 -16.24 -5.63 -16.34
CA LEU A 136 -15.45 -5.23 -17.51
C LEU A 136 -16.29 -4.61 -18.64
N ASP A 137 -17.55 -5.02 -18.78
CA ASP A 137 -18.49 -4.42 -19.73
C ASP A 137 -19.06 -3.06 -19.28
N GLY A 138 -18.72 -2.63 -18.06
CA GLY A 138 -19.18 -1.37 -17.47
C GLY A 138 -20.65 -1.36 -17.07
N LYS A 139 -21.39 -2.48 -17.15
CA LYS A 139 -22.85 -2.52 -16.96
C LYS A 139 -23.30 -2.92 -15.56
N GLY A 140 -22.43 -3.50 -14.75
CA GLY A 140 -22.77 -4.02 -13.43
C GLY A 140 -21.65 -3.89 -12.40
N TRP A 141 -21.86 -4.54 -11.27
CA TRP A 141 -20.93 -4.63 -10.15
C TRP A 141 -20.67 -6.09 -9.83
N GLU A 142 -19.42 -6.41 -9.52
CA GLU A 142 -19.01 -7.73 -9.02
C GLU A 142 -18.28 -7.56 -7.67
N PRO A 143 -18.30 -8.58 -6.79
CA PRO A 143 -17.54 -8.54 -5.55
C PRO A 143 -16.05 -8.29 -5.80
N ASP A 144 -15.44 -7.42 -5.00
CA ASP A 144 -14.01 -7.11 -4.98
C ASP A 144 -13.44 -7.22 -3.56
N GLU A 145 -14.02 -8.09 -2.74
CA GLU A 145 -13.69 -8.19 -1.31
C GLU A 145 -12.23 -8.60 -1.07
N LEU A 146 -11.60 -9.25 -2.04
CA LEU A 146 -10.21 -9.64 -1.91
C LEU A 146 -9.26 -8.50 -2.27
N LEU A 147 -9.62 -7.57 -3.15
CA LEU A 147 -8.70 -6.55 -3.68
C LEU A 147 -7.42 -7.18 -4.23
N MET A 148 -7.60 -8.06 -5.23
CA MET A 148 -6.50 -8.83 -5.84
C MET A 148 -5.45 -7.94 -6.53
N ASP A 149 -5.77 -6.66 -6.74
CA ASP A 149 -4.86 -5.66 -7.26
C ASP A 149 -3.81 -5.18 -6.25
N GLU A 150 -3.99 -5.44 -4.95
CA GLU A 150 -3.05 -4.97 -3.91
C GLU A 150 -1.64 -5.51 -4.10
N ARG A 151 -0.65 -4.62 -3.96
CA ARG A 151 0.79 -4.89 -3.98
C ARG A 151 1.49 -4.29 -2.77
N TYR A 152 2.47 -5.00 -2.23
CA TYR A 152 3.42 -4.45 -1.26
C TYR A 152 4.75 -4.13 -1.93
N LEU A 153 5.51 -3.24 -1.31
CA LEU A 153 6.89 -2.92 -1.66
C LEU A 153 7.83 -3.55 -0.64
N ALA A 154 8.97 -4.09 -1.07
CA ALA A 154 10.04 -4.53 -0.18
C ALA A 154 11.38 -3.96 -0.62
N VAL A 155 12.21 -3.60 0.36
CA VAL A 155 13.58 -3.12 0.16
C VAL A 155 14.50 -3.88 1.10
N HIS A 156 15.58 -4.46 0.56
CA HIS A 156 16.61 -5.09 1.38
C HIS A 156 17.60 -4.01 1.85
N VAL A 157 17.55 -3.71 3.15
CA VAL A 157 18.48 -2.75 3.78
C VAL A 157 19.71 -3.49 4.27
N ALA A 158 20.88 -3.08 3.79
CA ALA A 158 22.17 -3.68 4.13
C ALA A 158 22.39 -3.74 5.65
N GLY A 159 22.76 -4.93 6.16
CA GLY A 159 23.00 -5.16 7.59
C GLY A 159 21.75 -5.17 8.47
N LYS A 160 20.54 -5.08 7.89
CA LYS A 160 19.26 -5.13 8.61
C LYS A 160 18.35 -6.25 8.15
N GLY A 161 18.12 -6.36 6.84
CA GLY A 161 17.16 -7.28 6.24
C GLY A 161 16.06 -6.55 5.46
N LEU A 162 14.95 -7.23 5.19
CA LEU A 162 13.83 -6.69 4.42
C LEU A 162 12.99 -5.72 5.24
N VAL A 163 12.79 -4.53 4.66
CA VAL A 163 11.76 -3.58 5.09
C VAL A 163 10.60 -3.70 4.11
N VAL A 164 9.44 -4.14 4.61
CA VAL A 164 8.23 -4.35 3.83
C VAL A 164 7.25 -3.20 4.07
N LEU A 165 6.82 -2.54 3.00
CA LEU A 165 5.82 -1.48 3.02
C LEU A 165 4.51 -2.02 2.44
N SER A 166 3.48 -2.07 3.27
CA SER A 166 2.13 -2.47 2.89
C SER A 166 1.16 -1.35 3.22
N ALA A 167 0.52 -0.79 2.20
CA ALA A 167 -0.25 0.43 2.37
C ALA A 167 -1.51 0.24 3.21
N CYS A 168 -2.36 -0.73 2.85
CA CYS A 168 -3.55 -1.11 3.63
C CYS A 168 -3.45 -2.53 4.18
N SER A 169 -2.83 -3.48 3.47
CA SER A 169 -2.83 -4.91 3.81
C SER A 169 -4.23 -5.55 3.75
N HIS A 170 -4.99 -5.32 2.68
CA HIS A 170 -6.28 -6.00 2.44
C HIS A 170 -6.13 -7.51 2.30
N ALA A 171 -5.04 -7.98 1.68
CA ALA A 171 -4.66 -9.39 1.69
C ALA A 171 -4.27 -9.90 3.09
N GLY A 172 -4.05 -9.00 4.04
CA GLY A 172 -3.61 -9.28 5.40
C GLY A 172 -2.11 -9.14 5.59
N VAL A 173 -1.69 -8.52 6.69
CA VAL A 173 -0.26 -8.27 6.98
C VAL A 173 0.51 -9.58 7.18
N VAL A 174 -0.10 -10.63 7.71
CA VAL A 174 0.56 -11.93 7.91
C VAL A 174 0.77 -12.61 6.55
N ASN A 175 -0.21 -12.57 5.66
CA ASN A 175 -0.06 -13.02 4.28
C ASN A 175 1.02 -12.23 3.52
N VAL A 176 1.08 -10.91 3.69
CA VAL A 176 2.16 -10.05 3.15
C VAL A 176 3.53 -10.52 3.63
N LEU A 177 3.71 -10.70 4.94
CA LEU A 177 5.00 -11.11 5.53
C LEU A 177 5.40 -12.53 5.13
N LYS A 178 4.44 -13.46 5.04
CA LYS A 178 4.69 -14.82 4.53
C LYS A 178 5.13 -14.78 3.07
N HIS A 179 4.48 -13.97 2.24
CA HIS A 179 4.86 -13.81 0.84
C HIS A 179 6.25 -13.17 0.70
N ALA A 180 6.57 -12.15 1.50
CA ALA A 180 7.89 -11.51 1.50
C ALA A 180 9.00 -12.49 1.90
N ARG A 181 8.78 -13.26 2.98
CA ARG A 181 9.71 -14.34 3.40
C ARG A 181 9.90 -15.40 2.32
N ALA A 182 8.84 -15.80 1.62
CA ALA A 182 8.92 -16.78 0.55
C ALA A 182 9.64 -16.23 -0.71
N SER A 183 9.49 -14.94 -1.00
CA SER A 183 10.13 -14.28 -2.14
C SER A 183 11.64 -14.08 -1.94
N PHE A 184 12.08 -14.00 -0.68
CA PHE A 184 13.47 -13.77 -0.29
C PHE A 184 13.86 -14.69 0.89
N PRO A 185 13.98 -16.01 0.66
CA PRO A 185 14.17 -16.98 1.74
C PRO A 185 15.47 -16.77 2.54
N ASP A 186 16.49 -16.17 1.91
CA ASP A 186 17.81 -15.94 2.51
C ASP A 186 17.95 -14.55 3.17
N VAL A 187 16.89 -13.73 3.18
CA VAL A 187 16.92 -12.39 3.76
C VAL A 187 15.94 -12.31 4.92
N PRO A 188 16.39 -12.01 6.15
CA PRO A 188 15.49 -11.89 7.29
C PRO A 188 14.53 -10.71 7.12
N LEU A 189 13.30 -10.85 7.61
CA LEU A 189 12.36 -9.73 7.72
C LEU A 189 12.81 -8.83 8.86
N HIS A 190 13.07 -7.56 8.56
CA HIS A 190 13.49 -6.58 9.55
C HIS A 190 12.32 -5.73 10.05
N ALA A 191 11.50 -5.22 9.12
CA ALA A 191 10.45 -4.28 9.45
C ALA A 191 9.23 -4.44 8.56
N VAL A 192 8.07 -4.09 9.11
CA VAL A 192 6.83 -3.88 8.35
C VAL A 192 6.31 -2.47 8.59
N MET A 193 5.85 -1.80 7.54
CA MET A 193 5.43 -0.40 7.59
C MET A 193 4.14 -0.15 6.80
N GLY A 194 3.19 0.56 7.39
CA GLY A 194 2.00 1.08 6.71
C GLY A 194 0.69 0.80 7.47
N GLY A 195 -0.39 0.64 6.72
CA GLY A 195 -1.69 0.24 7.25
C GLY A 195 -1.84 -1.28 7.29
N LEU A 196 -2.49 -1.78 8.35
CA LEU A 196 -2.70 -3.22 8.55
C LEU A 196 -4.17 -3.66 8.34
N HIS A 197 -5.06 -2.73 8.00
CA HIS A 197 -6.51 -2.93 7.81
C HIS A 197 -7.21 -3.67 8.97
N LEU A 198 -6.79 -3.39 10.22
CA LEU A 198 -7.31 -4.03 11.44
C LEU A 198 -8.37 -3.17 12.17
N SER A 199 -9.16 -2.42 11.41
CA SER A 199 -10.24 -1.57 11.92
C SER A 199 -11.61 -1.99 11.37
N GLY A 200 -12.69 -1.52 12.01
CA GLY A 200 -14.05 -1.85 11.62
C GLY A 200 -14.32 -3.35 11.65
N THR A 201 -14.80 -3.92 10.53
CA THR A 201 -15.14 -5.35 10.44
C THR A 201 -13.95 -6.29 10.65
N ASN A 202 -12.73 -5.80 10.44
CA ASN A 202 -11.51 -6.59 10.60
C ASN A 202 -10.95 -6.56 12.03
N GLU A 203 -11.55 -5.80 12.95
CA GLU A 203 -11.16 -5.87 14.37
C GLU A 203 -11.30 -7.30 14.94
N ARG A 204 -12.20 -8.11 14.37
CA ARG A 204 -12.42 -9.51 14.75
C ARG A 204 -11.19 -10.41 14.59
N VAL A 205 -10.20 -10.01 13.77
CA VAL A 205 -9.00 -10.82 13.48
C VAL A 205 -7.75 -10.29 14.15
N ILE A 206 -7.85 -9.22 14.95
CA ILE A 206 -6.72 -8.64 15.68
C ILE A 206 -5.98 -9.71 16.51
N PRO A 207 -6.65 -10.56 17.33
CA PRO A 207 -5.93 -11.54 18.15
C PRO A 207 -5.09 -12.52 17.33
N GLN A 208 -5.66 -13.08 16.26
CA GLN A 208 -4.97 -14.02 15.38
C GLN A 208 -3.81 -13.35 14.63
N THR A 209 -4.01 -12.12 14.18
CA THR A 209 -3.00 -11.35 13.45
C THR A 209 -1.82 -11.03 14.36
N VAL A 210 -2.07 -10.51 15.55
CA VAL A 210 -1.04 -10.17 16.54
C VAL A 210 -0.26 -11.41 16.97
N GLU A 211 -0.93 -12.53 17.21
CA GLU A 211 -0.27 -13.78 17.56
C GLU A 211 0.62 -14.30 16.43
N ALA A 212 0.09 -14.36 15.21
CA ALA A 212 0.85 -14.82 14.05
C ALA A 212 2.04 -13.89 13.73
N MET A 213 1.91 -12.58 13.97
CA MET A 213 3.01 -11.63 13.74
C MET A 213 4.24 -11.90 14.63
N LYS A 214 4.11 -12.62 15.75
CA LYS A 214 5.24 -13.00 16.61
C LYS A 214 6.23 -13.92 15.90
N GLU A 215 5.78 -14.72 14.92
CA GLU A 215 6.62 -15.69 14.20
C GLU A 215 7.73 -15.03 13.36
N PHE A 216 7.56 -13.75 13.00
CA PHE A 216 8.49 -13.06 12.10
C PHE A 216 9.65 -12.35 12.81
N ASP A 217 9.61 -12.27 14.15
CA ASP A 217 10.60 -11.58 14.98
C ASP A 217 11.05 -10.21 14.43
N LEU A 218 10.08 -9.39 14.03
CA LEU A 218 10.37 -8.08 13.45
C LEU A 218 11.09 -7.19 14.46
N GLY A 219 12.07 -6.42 13.97
CA GLY A 219 12.73 -5.37 14.72
C GLY A 219 11.87 -4.09 14.81
N VAL A 220 11.09 -3.80 13.77
CA VAL A 220 10.20 -2.62 13.72
C VAL A 220 8.84 -2.96 13.12
N ILE A 221 7.77 -2.55 13.79
CA ILE A 221 6.39 -2.57 13.29
C ILE A 221 5.92 -1.12 13.24
N ALA A 222 5.96 -0.50 12.05
CA ALA A 222 5.52 0.87 11.87
C ALA A 222 4.06 0.90 11.36
N ALA A 223 3.09 1.06 12.24
CA ALA A 223 1.68 0.93 11.90
C ALA A 223 0.90 2.25 11.98
N GLY A 224 -0.03 2.49 11.04
CA GLY A 224 -0.94 3.64 11.07
C GLY A 224 -2.06 3.52 10.03
N HIS A 225 -2.55 4.65 9.51
CA HIS A 225 -3.59 4.67 8.48
C HIS A 225 -4.84 3.84 8.90
N CYS A 226 -5.16 2.74 8.22
CA CYS A 226 -6.33 1.89 8.45
C CYS A 226 -6.16 0.86 9.59
N THR A 227 -5.01 0.83 10.29
CA THR A 227 -4.75 -0.12 11.38
C THR A 227 -5.75 0.00 12.52
N GLY A 228 -6.13 1.23 12.91
CA GLY A 228 -7.13 1.47 13.96
C GLY A 228 -6.60 1.37 15.39
N TRP A 229 -7.28 2.06 16.31
CA TRP A 229 -6.83 2.24 17.70
C TRP A 229 -6.72 0.92 18.48
N ARG A 230 -7.72 0.03 18.36
CA ARG A 230 -7.74 -1.26 19.07
C ARG A 230 -6.59 -2.16 18.65
N ALA A 231 -6.25 -2.17 17.36
CA ALA A 231 -5.10 -2.92 16.85
C ALA A 231 -3.78 -2.30 17.34
N MET A 232 -3.66 -0.97 17.34
CA MET A 232 -2.49 -0.30 17.91
C MET A 232 -2.27 -0.67 19.38
N THR A 233 -3.33 -0.72 20.20
CA THR A 233 -3.25 -1.17 21.60
C THR A 233 -2.83 -2.63 21.70
N ALA A 234 -3.41 -3.52 20.90
CA ALA A 234 -3.07 -4.95 20.93
C ALA A 234 -1.61 -5.20 20.51
N LEU A 235 -1.13 -4.49 19.48
CA LEU A 235 0.26 -4.52 19.04
C LEU A 235 1.20 -3.99 20.13
N ALA A 236 0.84 -2.90 20.80
CA ALA A 236 1.66 -2.33 21.87
C ALA A 236 1.82 -3.31 23.03
N ASN A 237 0.72 -3.95 23.45
CA ASN A 237 0.74 -4.95 24.51
C ASN A 237 1.56 -6.19 24.16
N ALA A 238 1.58 -6.60 22.87
CA ALA A 238 2.26 -7.82 22.44
C ALA A 238 3.74 -7.62 22.10
N PHE A 239 4.10 -6.48 21.50
CA PHE A 239 5.45 -6.23 20.96
C PHE A 239 6.24 -5.17 21.73
N GLY A 240 5.56 -4.33 22.53
CA GLY A 240 6.15 -3.24 23.29
C GLY A 240 6.63 -2.07 22.43
N ASP A 241 6.97 -0.98 23.11
CA ASP A 241 7.35 0.30 22.51
C ASP A 241 8.72 0.25 21.80
N SER A 242 9.53 -0.78 22.06
CA SER A 242 10.82 -0.98 21.39
C SER A 242 10.67 -1.47 19.95
N LYS A 243 9.55 -2.12 19.62
CA LYS A 243 9.25 -2.66 18.28
C LYS A 243 8.13 -1.88 17.59
N LEU A 244 7.06 -1.52 18.29
CA LEU A 244 5.93 -0.80 17.69
C LEU A 244 6.21 0.71 17.58
N VAL A 245 6.08 1.25 16.38
CA VAL A 245 6.21 2.68 16.10
C VAL A 245 4.95 3.20 15.42
N PRO A 246 4.16 4.08 16.05
CA PRO A 246 3.01 4.70 15.38
C PRO A 246 3.46 5.54 14.18
N LEU A 247 2.85 5.31 13.02
CA LEU A 247 3.01 6.18 11.85
C LEU A 247 2.23 7.46 12.04
N ALA A 248 2.88 8.58 11.75
CA ALA A 248 2.30 9.91 11.75
C ALA A 248 2.91 10.73 10.62
N VAL A 249 2.17 11.73 10.13
CA VAL A 249 2.66 12.65 9.10
C VAL A 249 3.97 13.30 9.58
N GLY A 250 4.97 13.29 8.70
CA GLY A 250 6.29 13.88 8.97
C GLY A 250 7.28 12.98 9.72
N LYS A 251 6.89 11.74 10.07
CA LYS A 251 7.83 10.79 10.66
C LYS A 251 8.87 10.33 9.63
N ARG A 252 10.15 10.31 10.03
CA ARG A 252 11.28 9.83 9.22
C ARG A 252 11.88 8.58 9.85
N PHE A 253 12.01 7.52 9.06
CA PHE A 253 12.72 6.30 9.45
C PHE A 253 14.12 6.31 8.85
N ARG A 254 15.09 5.81 9.61
CA ARG A 254 16.48 5.61 9.19
C ARG A 254 16.88 4.24 9.72
N PHE A 255 17.34 3.38 8.81
CA PHE A 255 17.77 2.02 9.10
C PHE A 255 19.27 1.89 8.89
#